data_AF-A0A1U7IXL3-F1
#
_entry.id   AF-A0A1U7IXL3-F1
#
_cell.length_a   1.000
_cell.length_b   1.000
_cell.length_c   1.000
_cell.angle_alpha   90.00
_cell.angle_beta   90.00
_cell.angle_gamma   90.00
#
_symmetry.space_group_name_H-M   'P 1'
#
loop_
_entity.id
_entity.type
_entity.pdbx_description
1 polymer ?
#
loop_
_entity_poly.entity_id
_entity_poly.type
_entity_poly.pdbx_seq_one_letter_code
_entity_poly.pdbx_strand_id
1 'polypeptide(L)'
;MASLSQTFDTARTEIVAAMEQRIEKGDRTKLTKKELEELITILVTKLMEMNALGTDTKAALDRLCAAEQELLERAYPRSSINSVYFPRYTKAIKAAIEAGRITLNGKNSYPRRWTKRNPLPGEPSSGSEARHYALDGFTYPIEMQALLRAATTQNANARQDDRQPVDLDAYMGKINVLLASNDPIDLIIAIAAVTGRRHTEVVSLGHLHPHGGEMAKLIPQGHPYLLRFTGQQKAAKAAYDLLTLVPAQNVLLAVETLRVMADIHDLDGVASDDPRMEALNARVNRRVVKVLGEVLPTPKGFTNISIHRCRAVYVPIALHFFCPPNIA
;
A
#
# COMPACT_ATOMS: atom_id res chain seq x y z
N MET A 1 22.80 -6.03 37.24
CA MET A 1 21.97 -5.32 36.24
C MET A 1 22.66 -5.48 34.90
N ALA A 2 22.04 -6.15 33.91
CA ALA A 2 22.60 -6.24 32.57
C ALA A 2 22.59 -4.86 31.90
N SER A 3 23.60 -4.53 31.10
CA SER A 3 23.57 -3.30 30.30
C SER A 3 22.50 -3.41 29.20
N LEU A 4 21.92 -2.29 28.77
CA LEU A 4 20.91 -2.26 27.70
C LEU A 4 21.39 -3.00 26.43
N SER A 5 22.67 -2.86 26.08
CA SER A 5 23.31 -3.59 24.98
C SER A 5 23.28 -5.12 25.17
N GLN A 6 23.54 -5.64 26.38
CA GLN A 6 23.45 -7.08 26.66
C GLN A 6 22.01 -7.61 26.56
N THR A 7 21.02 -6.80 26.95
CA THR A 7 19.61 -7.17 26.82
C THR A 7 19.17 -7.26 25.37
N PHE A 8 19.58 -6.30 24.52
CA PHE A 8 19.26 -6.33 23.10
C PHE A 8 19.96 -7.45 22.32
N ASP A 9 21.22 -7.75 22.64
CA ASP A 9 21.94 -8.87 22.02
C ASP A 9 21.28 -10.21 22.37
N THR A 10 20.80 -10.37 23.61
CA THR A 10 20.07 -11.57 24.05
C THR A 10 18.74 -11.71 23.31
N ALA A 11 17.92 -10.65 23.30
CA ALA A 11 16.62 -10.65 22.61
C ALA A 11 16.76 -10.93 21.11
N ARG A 12 17.77 -10.34 20.45
CA ARG A 12 18.06 -10.63 19.05
C ARG A 12 18.37 -12.11 18.84
N THR A 13 19.20 -12.69 19.70
CA THR A 13 19.65 -14.09 19.60
C THR A 13 18.46 -15.04 19.74
N GLU A 14 17.56 -14.77 20.69
CA GLU A 14 16.33 -15.54 20.88
C GLU A 14 15.40 -15.49 19.65
N ILE A 15 15.19 -14.31 19.07
CA ILE A 15 14.37 -14.15 17.85
C ILE A 15 14.98 -14.93 16.68
N VAL A 16 16.30 -14.82 16.48
CA VAL A 16 17.00 -15.51 15.39
C VAL A 16 16.90 -17.03 15.56
N ALA A 17 17.16 -17.54 16.76
CA ALA A 17 17.06 -18.97 17.05
C ALA A 17 15.62 -19.50 16.82
N ALA A 18 14.60 -18.75 17.26
CA ALA A 18 13.21 -19.11 17.01
C ALA A 18 12.87 -19.09 15.51
N MET A 19 13.40 -18.12 14.75
CA MET A 19 13.24 -18.05 13.30
C MET A 19 13.87 -19.27 12.61
N GLU A 20 15.09 -19.65 12.98
CA GLU A 20 15.81 -20.80 12.41
C GLU A 20 15.06 -22.11 12.66
N GLN A 21 14.55 -22.33 13.88
CA GLN A 21 13.70 -23.49 14.17
C GLN A 21 12.44 -23.55 13.29
N ARG A 22 11.80 -22.40 13.02
CA ARG A 22 10.63 -22.34 12.14
C ARG A 22 11.00 -22.52 10.67
N ILE A 23 12.21 -22.14 10.27
CA ILE A 23 12.75 -22.45 8.93
C ILE A 23 12.86 -23.96 8.77
N GLU A 24 13.56 -24.62 9.71
CA GLU A 24 13.78 -26.07 9.70
C GLU A 24 12.48 -26.87 9.72
N LYS A 25 11.48 -26.44 10.51
CA LYS A 25 10.15 -27.07 10.57
C LYS A 25 9.30 -26.86 9.31
N GLY A 26 9.71 -25.99 8.40
CA GLY A 26 8.93 -25.67 7.21
C GLY A 26 7.72 -24.78 7.47
N ASP A 27 7.66 -24.09 8.62
CA ASP A 27 6.52 -23.26 9.01
C ASP A 27 6.25 -22.14 7.99
N ARG A 28 4.99 -21.82 7.73
CA ARG A 28 4.66 -20.72 6.80
C ARG A 28 5.14 -19.36 7.29
N THR A 29 5.16 -19.15 8.61
CA THR A 29 5.58 -17.90 9.25
C THR A 29 6.95 -18.10 9.89
N LYS A 30 7.99 -17.44 9.36
CA LYS A 30 9.36 -17.53 9.90
C LYS A 30 9.60 -16.51 11.01
N LEU A 31 9.22 -15.25 10.78
CA LEU A 31 9.13 -14.18 11.76
C LEU A 31 7.68 -13.72 11.89
N THR A 32 7.23 -13.55 13.13
CA THR A 32 5.98 -12.86 13.45
C THR A 32 6.13 -11.36 13.25
N LYS A 33 5.00 -10.63 13.16
CA LYS A 33 5.00 -9.17 13.05
C LYS A 33 5.73 -8.51 14.23
N LYS A 34 5.49 -9.01 15.45
CA LYS A 34 6.11 -8.53 16.69
C LYS A 34 7.64 -8.73 16.67
N GLU A 35 8.10 -9.92 16.33
CA GLU A 35 9.54 -10.21 16.26
C GLU A 35 10.25 -9.36 15.20
N LEU A 36 9.62 -9.13 14.05
CA LEU A 36 10.16 -8.23 13.03
C LEU A 36 10.26 -6.78 13.54
N GLU A 37 9.23 -6.28 14.22
CA GLU A 37 9.25 -4.93 14.82
C GLU A 37 10.33 -4.81 15.91
N GLU A 38 10.56 -5.88 16.67
CA GLU A 38 11.61 -5.96 17.68
C GLU A 38 13.01 -5.99 17.05
N LEU A 39 13.24 -6.77 16.00
CA LEU A 39 14.50 -6.75 15.23
C LEU A 39 14.81 -5.36 14.64
N ILE A 40 13.79 -4.69 14.08
CA ILE A 40 13.92 -3.32 13.58
C ILE A 40 14.30 -2.36 14.71
N THR A 41 13.68 -2.50 15.89
CA THR A 41 13.96 -1.66 17.05
C THR A 41 15.39 -1.87 17.56
N ILE A 42 15.84 -3.13 17.63
CA ILE A 42 17.22 -3.49 18.01
C ILE A 42 18.22 -2.87 17.03
N LEU A 43 17.98 -3.01 15.72
CA LEU A 43 18.86 -2.45 14.69
C LEU A 43 18.95 -0.91 14.79
N VAL A 44 17.81 -0.22 14.92
CA VAL A 44 17.79 1.24 15.03
C VAL A 44 18.50 1.71 16.30
N THR A 45 18.32 1.00 17.42
CA THR A 45 19.01 1.31 18.68
C THR A 45 20.52 1.16 18.51
N LYS A 46 20.98 0.09 17.85
CA LYS A 46 22.40 -0.11 17.53
C LYS A 46 22.96 0.98 16.63
N LEU A 47 22.19 1.45 15.64
CA LEU A 47 22.58 2.60 14.81
C LEU A 47 22.72 3.89 15.65
N MET A 48 21.81 4.13 16.60
CA MET A 48 21.88 5.27 17.51
C MET A 48 23.10 5.21 18.43
N GLU A 49 23.40 4.04 18.99
CA GLU A 49 24.60 3.82 19.81
C GLU A 49 25.89 4.06 19.00
N MET A 50 25.97 3.51 17.79
CA MET A 50 27.10 3.74 16.88
C MET A 50 27.26 5.23 16.52
N ASN A 51 26.15 5.95 16.31
CA ASN A 51 26.16 7.39 16.05
C ASN A 51 26.66 8.19 17.26
N ALA A 52 26.17 7.89 18.46
CA ALA A 52 26.59 8.53 19.70
C ALA A 52 28.09 8.30 19.99
N LEU A 53 28.60 7.12 19.66
CA LEU A 53 30.01 6.76 19.80
C LEU A 53 30.88 7.20 18.62
N GLY A 54 30.30 7.75 17.55
CA GLY A 54 31.01 8.16 16.33
C GLY A 54 31.68 7.02 15.57
N THR A 55 31.19 5.79 15.72
CA THR A 55 31.69 4.54 15.08
C THR A 55 30.86 4.11 13.87
N ASP A 56 29.80 4.86 13.54
CA ASP A 56 28.87 4.68 12.41
C ASP A 56 29.46 5.04 11.04
N THR A 57 30.68 4.56 10.77
CA THR A 57 31.30 4.66 9.44
C THR A 57 30.53 3.85 8.40
N LYS A 58 30.63 4.24 7.12
CA LYS A 58 30.07 3.46 6.00
C LYS A 58 30.35 1.95 6.10
N ALA A 59 31.61 1.55 6.34
CA ALA A 59 31.98 0.15 6.41
C ALA A 59 31.37 -0.60 7.62
N ALA A 60 31.14 0.10 8.74
CA ALA A 60 30.45 -0.49 9.89
C ALA A 60 28.94 -0.63 9.62
N LEU A 61 28.33 0.39 9.00
CA LEU A 61 26.92 0.38 8.59
C LEU A 61 26.64 -0.68 7.53
N ASP A 62 27.50 -0.82 6.52
CA ASP A 62 27.38 -1.85 5.48
C ASP A 62 27.40 -3.25 6.09
N ARG A 63 28.33 -3.52 7.03
CA ARG A 63 28.40 -4.81 7.73
C ARG A 63 27.14 -5.10 8.55
N LEU A 64 26.63 -4.10 9.27
CA LEU A 64 25.41 -4.24 10.05
C LEU A 64 24.20 -4.54 9.16
N CYS A 65 24.05 -3.81 8.06
CA CYS A 65 22.95 -4.03 7.11
C CYS A 65 23.06 -5.38 6.40
N ALA A 66 24.29 -5.79 6.01
CA ALA A 66 24.53 -7.07 5.35
C ALA A 66 24.15 -8.26 6.25
N ALA A 67 24.51 -8.22 7.54
CA ALA A 67 24.14 -9.26 8.49
C ALA A 67 22.62 -9.39 8.66
N GLU A 68 21.91 -8.26 8.67
CA GLU A 68 20.45 -8.24 8.78
C GLU A 68 19.77 -8.69 7.47
N GLN A 69 20.32 -8.30 6.33
CA GLN A 69 19.86 -8.77 5.02
C GLN A 69 20.04 -10.29 4.87
N GLU A 70 21.20 -10.82 5.26
CA GLU A 70 21.48 -12.26 5.21
C GLU A 70 20.49 -13.05 6.07
N LEU A 71 20.18 -12.55 7.27
CA LEU A 71 19.15 -13.11 8.14
C LEU A 71 17.80 -13.22 7.43
N LEU A 72 17.35 -12.14 6.78
CA LEU A 72 16.07 -12.12 6.06
C LEU A 72 16.10 -13.04 4.83
N GLU A 73 17.21 -13.11 4.10
CA GLU A 73 17.37 -13.95 2.90
C GLU A 73 17.33 -15.46 3.21
N ARG A 74 17.68 -15.87 4.43
CA ARG A 74 17.47 -17.27 4.88
C ARG A 74 16.00 -17.63 5.02
N ALA A 75 15.15 -16.66 5.36
CA ALA A 75 13.75 -16.88 5.71
C ALA A 75 12.77 -16.57 4.57
N TYR A 76 13.12 -15.64 3.67
CA TYR A 76 12.18 -15.05 2.73
C TYR A 76 12.76 -14.86 1.33
N PRO A 77 11.92 -14.93 0.28
CA PRO A 77 12.36 -14.60 -1.07
C PRO A 77 12.65 -13.10 -1.19
N ARG A 78 13.65 -12.75 -2.01
CA ARG A 78 14.09 -11.36 -2.25
C ARG A 78 12.96 -10.41 -2.66
N SER A 79 11.95 -10.91 -3.38
CA SER A 79 10.77 -10.13 -3.76
C SER A 79 9.98 -9.64 -2.54
N SER A 80 9.77 -10.50 -1.55
CA SER A 80 9.11 -10.14 -0.29
C SER A 80 10.00 -9.23 0.55
N ILE A 81 11.30 -9.52 0.66
CA ILE A 81 12.28 -8.67 1.36
C ILE A 81 12.22 -7.24 0.83
N ASN A 82 12.32 -7.08 -0.49
CA ASN A 82 12.32 -5.79 -1.16
C ASN A 82 11.00 -5.00 -1.00
N SER A 83 9.85 -5.69 -0.99
CA SER A 83 8.54 -5.04 -1.01
C SER A 83 7.89 -4.87 0.36
N VAL A 84 8.30 -5.66 1.37
CA VAL A 84 7.66 -5.70 2.69
C VAL A 84 8.65 -5.36 3.81
N TYR A 85 9.82 -6.01 3.84
CA TYR A 85 10.72 -5.93 4.99
C TYR A 85 11.60 -4.68 4.93
N PHE A 86 12.37 -4.49 3.86
CA PHE A 86 13.23 -3.31 3.66
C PHE A 86 12.50 -1.97 3.82
N PRO A 87 11.26 -1.78 3.32
CA PRO A 87 10.48 -0.58 3.59
C PRO A 87 10.25 -0.30 5.07
N ARG A 88 10.08 -1.32 5.92
CA ARG A 88 9.89 -1.14 7.37
C ARG A 88 11.17 -0.70 8.06
N TYR A 89 12.31 -1.32 7.74
CA TYR A 89 13.62 -0.88 8.24
C TYR A 89 13.91 0.56 7.82
N THR A 90 13.77 0.88 6.53
CA THR A 90 14.02 2.24 6.03
C THR A 90 13.07 3.28 6.63
N LYS A 91 11.79 2.93 6.87
CA LYS A 91 10.83 3.81 7.58
C LYS A 91 11.30 4.10 9.02
N ALA A 92 11.72 3.07 9.76
CA ALA A 92 12.18 3.24 11.14
C ALA A 92 13.48 4.05 11.23
N ILE A 93 14.43 3.81 10.31
CA ILE A 93 15.68 4.59 10.23
C ILE A 93 15.39 6.07 9.92
N LYS A 94 14.52 6.35 8.95
CA LYS A 94 14.09 7.72 8.62
C LYS A 94 13.44 8.41 9.82
N ALA A 95 12.54 7.72 10.52
CA ALA A 95 11.91 8.27 11.71
C ALA A 95 12.92 8.61 12.82
N ALA A 96 13.96 7.79 13.01
CA ALA A 96 15.03 8.08 13.97
C ALA A 96 15.87 9.30 13.56
N ILE A 97 16.14 9.48 12.27
CA ILE A 97 16.83 10.66 11.73
C ILE A 97 15.97 11.93 11.89
N GLU A 98 14.70 11.86 11.50
CA GLU A 98 13.74 12.98 11.61
C GLU A 98 13.52 13.41 13.07
N ALA A 99 13.53 12.44 14.00
CA ALA A 99 13.45 12.71 15.43
C ALA A 99 14.78 13.21 16.06
N GLY A 100 15.83 13.41 15.26
CA GLY A 100 17.14 13.87 15.73
C GLY A 100 17.91 12.85 16.57
N ARG A 101 17.46 11.58 16.62
CA ARG A 101 18.12 10.50 17.38
C ARG A 101 19.35 9.94 16.66
N ILE A 102 19.42 10.13 15.35
CA ILE A 102 20.61 9.86 14.53
C ILE A 102 21.00 11.17 13.85
N THR A 103 22.15 11.72 14.21
CA THR A 103 22.67 12.95 13.59
C THR A 103 23.46 12.60 12.34
N LEU A 104 23.05 13.15 11.19
CA LEU A 104 23.76 12.96 9.92
C LEU A 104 25.06 13.76 9.90
N ASN A 105 26.15 13.12 9.48
CA ASN A 105 27.48 13.70 9.38
C ASN A 105 28.28 13.06 8.22
N GLY A 106 29.50 13.54 7.97
CA GLY A 106 30.32 13.07 6.85
C GLY A 106 30.83 11.62 6.94
N LYS A 107 30.66 10.93 8.08
CA LYS A 107 31.06 9.52 8.26
C LYS A 107 29.92 8.54 7.94
N ASN A 108 28.68 8.93 8.28
CA ASN A 108 27.50 8.08 8.22
C ASN A 108 26.54 8.43 7.07
N SER A 109 26.79 9.55 6.38
CA SER A 109 25.91 10.07 5.35
C SER A 109 26.69 10.68 4.19
N TYR A 110 26.00 10.85 3.07
CA TYR A 110 26.53 11.48 1.86
C TYR A 110 25.46 12.39 1.21
N PRO A 111 25.86 13.41 0.44
CA PRO A 111 24.93 14.23 -0.32
C PRO A 111 24.35 13.41 -1.49
N ARG A 112 23.06 13.12 -1.45
CA ARG A 112 22.32 12.49 -2.54
C ARG A 112 21.61 13.54 -3.36
N ARG A 113 22.00 13.64 -4.63
CA ARG A 113 21.33 14.49 -5.61
C ARG A 113 20.03 13.85 -6.09
N TRP A 114 19.02 14.67 -6.31
CA TRP A 114 17.74 14.26 -6.87
C TRP A 114 17.26 15.27 -7.92
N THR A 115 16.45 14.75 -8.84
CA THR A 115 15.78 15.54 -9.89
C THR A 115 14.32 15.12 -9.95
N LYS A 116 13.40 16.07 -9.91
CA LYS A 116 11.96 15.81 -10.10
C LYS A 116 11.68 15.67 -11.59
N ARG A 117 10.95 14.61 -11.96
CA ARG A 117 10.58 14.35 -13.37
C ARG A 117 9.61 15.41 -13.92
N ASN A 118 8.64 15.84 -13.09
CA ASN A 118 7.63 16.85 -13.45
C ASN A 118 7.45 17.83 -12.28
N PRO A 119 8.33 18.84 -12.12
CA PRO A 119 8.16 19.85 -11.07
C PRO A 119 6.94 20.73 -11.35
N LEU A 120 6.16 21.05 -10.32
CA LEU A 120 5.11 22.06 -10.43
C LEU A 120 5.74 23.47 -10.50
N PRO A 121 5.05 24.48 -11.07
CA PRO A 121 5.52 25.86 -11.07
C PRO A 121 5.85 26.32 -9.63
N GLY A 122 7.08 26.79 -9.42
CA GLY A 122 7.57 27.22 -8.10
C GLY A 122 8.24 26.14 -7.24
N GLU A 123 8.22 24.87 -7.65
CA GLU A 123 8.96 23.81 -6.95
C GLU A 123 10.40 23.66 -7.48
N PRO A 124 11.38 23.31 -6.61
CA PRO A 124 12.72 23.00 -7.07
C PRO A 124 12.72 21.77 -7.98
N SER A 125 13.31 21.91 -9.17
CA SER A 125 13.43 20.82 -10.16
C SER A 125 14.54 19.83 -9.82
N SER A 126 15.50 20.23 -9.00
CA SER A 126 16.57 19.39 -8.47
C SER A 126 17.02 19.88 -7.09
N GLY A 127 17.76 19.02 -6.38
CA GLY A 127 18.31 19.35 -5.08
C GLY A 127 19.31 18.31 -4.60
N SER A 128 19.80 18.50 -3.38
CA SER A 128 20.65 17.53 -2.68
C SER A 128 20.16 17.39 -1.25
N GLU A 129 20.03 16.15 -0.78
CA GLU A 129 19.68 15.81 0.60
C GLU A 129 20.80 14.97 1.22
N ALA A 130 21.10 15.15 2.51
CA ALA A 130 22.00 14.25 3.20
C ALA A 130 21.30 12.90 3.42
N ARG A 131 21.92 11.80 2.98
CA ARG A 131 21.37 10.45 3.08
C ARG A 131 22.27 9.54 3.90
N HIS A 132 21.69 8.89 4.91
CA HIS A 132 22.38 7.92 5.74
C HIS A 132 22.67 6.61 5.00
N TYR A 133 23.88 6.05 5.12
CA TYR A 133 24.30 4.84 4.38
C TYR A 133 23.43 3.62 4.68
N ALA A 134 22.92 3.46 5.90
CA ALA A 134 22.04 2.33 6.23
C ALA A 134 20.75 2.28 5.36
N LEU A 135 20.29 3.43 4.83
CA LEU A 135 19.14 3.45 3.91
C LEU A 135 19.44 2.75 2.58
N ASP A 136 20.70 2.75 2.16
CA ASP A 136 21.14 2.03 0.97
C ASP A 136 21.41 0.56 1.27
N GLY A 137 21.87 0.24 2.49
CA GLY A 137 22.02 -1.14 2.96
C GLY A 137 20.70 -1.94 2.95
N PHE A 138 19.55 -1.27 3.12
CA PHE A 138 18.22 -1.87 2.95
C PHE A 138 17.61 -1.58 1.58
N THR A 139 18.45 -1.53 0.55
CA THR A 139 18.03 -1.40 -0.84
C THR A 139 18.86 -2.37 -1.68
N TYR A 140 18.22 -3.26 -2.42
CA TYR A 140 18.95 -4.16 -3.32
C TYR A 140 19.72 -3.40 -4.41
N PRO A 141 20.84 -3.96 -4.91
CA PRO A 141 21.53 -3.43 -6.09
C PRO A 141 20.59 -3.24 -7.28
N ILE A 142 20.92 -2.31 -8.16
CA ILE A 142 20.07 -1.90 -9.29
C ILE A 142 19.73 -3.09 -10.18
N GLU A 143 20.68 -4.00 -10.40
CA GLU A 143 20.53 -5.20 -11.22
C GLU A 143 19.45 -6.12 -10.63
N MET A 144 19.49 -6.34 -9.31
CA MET A 144 18.50 -7.15 -8.60
C MET A 144 17.13 -6.47 -8.61
N GLN A 145 17.07 -5.14 -8.43
CA GLN A 145 15.80 -4.41 -8.55
C GLN A 145 15.22 -4.52 -9.97
N ALA A 146 16.05 -4.46 -11.00
CA ALA A 146 15.62 -4.63 -12.38
C ALA A 146 15.04 -6.04 -12.62
N LEU A 147 15.71 -7.08 -12.11
CA LEU A 147 15.21 -8.47 -12.16
C LEU A 147 13.84 -8.62 -11.46
N LEU A 148 13.71 -8.11 -10.24
CA LEU A 148 12.44 -8.16 -9.49
C LEU A 148 11.31 -7.41 -10.20
N ARG A 149 11.62 -6.26 -10.82
CA ARG A 149 10.67 -5.50 -11.64
C ARG A 149 10.28 -6.25 -12.90
N ALA A 150 11.24 -6.86 -13.60
CA ALA A 150 10.99 -7.63 -14.82
C ALA A 150 10.01 -8.77 -14.56
N ALA A 151 10.18 -9.53 -13.48
CA ALA A 151 9.25 -10.59 -13.08
C ALA A 151 7.83 -10.04 -12.78
N THR A 152 7.75 -8.88 -12.13
CA THR A 152 6.46 -8.22 -11.85
C THR A 152 5.77 -7.77 -13.13
N THR A 153 6.54 -7.20 -14.08
CA THR A 153 6.05 -6.78 -15.40
C THR A 153 5.58 -7.98 -16.21
N GLN A 154 6.34 -9.07 -16.25
CA GLN A 154 5.96 -10.29 -16.96
C GLN A 154 4.62 -10.84 -16.43
N ASN A 155 4.46 -10.90 -15.10
CA ASN A 155 3.19 -11.30 -14.48
C ASN A 155 2.05 -10.33 -14.81
N ALA A 156 2.32 -9.03 -14.93
CA ALA A 156 1.32 -8.05 -15.33
C ALA A 156 0.89 -8.25 -16.79
N ASN A 157 1.84 -8.46 -17.70
CA ASN A 157 1.57 -8.72 -19.11
C ASN A 157 0.78 -10.01 -19.30
N ALA A 158 1.20 -11.10 -18.64
CA ALA A 158 0.47 -12.37 -18.71
C ALA A 158 -0.98 -12.27 -18.23
N ARG A 159 -1.30 -11.33 -17.32
CA ARG A 159 -2.69 -11.03 -16.91
C ARG A 159 -3.43 -10.13 -17.89
N GLN A 160 -2.73 -9.27 -18.62
CA GLN A 160 -3.35 -8.45 -19.67
C GLN A 160 -3.72 -9.31 -20.88
N ASP A 161 -2.92 -10.33 -21.17
CA ASP A 161 -3.17 -11.30 -22.24
C ASP A 161 -4.28 -12.29 -21.87
N ASP A 162 -4.42 -12.64 -20.58
CA ASP A 162 -5.49 -13.48 -20.04
C ASP A 162 -6.74 -12.67 -19.68
N ARG A 163 -7.42 -12.12 -20.70
CA ARG A 163 -8.68 -11.39 -20.48
C ARG A 163 -9.79 -12.36 -20.09
N GLN A 164 -10.38 -12.12 -18.92
CA GLN A 164 -11.44 -12.96 -18.39
C GLN A 164 -12.80 -12.26 -18.57
N PRO A 165 -13.78 -12.91 -19.21
CA PRO A 165 -15.12 -12.34 -19.35
C PRO A 165 -15.80 -12.22 -17.98
N VAL A 166 -16.69 -11.24 -17.86
CA VAL A 166 -17.55 -11.04 -16.69
C VAL A 166 -18.98 -10.90 -17.21
N ASP A 167 -19.89 -11.70 -16.67
CA ASP A 167 -21.32 -11.50 -16.86
C ASP A 167 -21.72 -10.21 -16.12
N LEU A 168 -21.98 -9.15 -16.89
CA LEU A 168 -22.24 -7.83 -16.36
C LEU A 168 -23.55 -7.80 -15.56
N ASP A 169 -24.59 -8.49 -16.02
CA ASP A 169 -25.90 -8.49 -15.37
C ASP A 169 -25.84 -9.23 -14.04
N ALA A 170 -25.21 -10.40 -14.02
CA ALA A 170 -24.99 -11.15 -12.79
C ALA A 170 -24.13 -10.36 -11.78
N TYR A 171 -23.07 -9.71 -12.26
CA TYR A 171 -22.19 -8.88 -11.44
C TYR A 171 -22.95 -7.67 -10.86
N MET A 172 -23.60 -6.86 -11.70
CA MET A 172 -24.33 -5.67 -11.26
C MET A 172 -25.53 -6.02 -10.38
N GLY A 173 -26.20 -7.14 -10.64
CA GLY A 173 -27.24 -7.69 -9.76
C GLY A 173 -26.73 -7.89 -8.33
N LYS A 174 -25.56 -8.52 -8.16
CA LYS A 174 -24.94 -8.66 -6.83
C LYS A 174 -24.54 -7.31 -6.23
N ILE A 175 -23.95 -6.41 -7.01
CA ILE A 175 -23.53 -5.08 -6.51
C ILE A 175 -24.74 -4.27 -6.00
N ASN A 176 -25.87 -4.31 -6.69
CA ASN A 176 -27.09 -3.61 -6.25
C ASN A 176 -27.63 -4.16 -4.93
N VAL A 177 -27.59 -5.49 -4.74
CA VAL A 177 -27.96 -6.13 -3.46
C VAL A 177 -27.04 -5.65 -2.33
N LEU A 178 -25.73 -5.59 -2.58
CA LEU A 178 -24.76 -5.12 -1.58
C LEU A 178 -24.92 -3.62 -1.26
N LEU A 179 -25.28 -2.80 -2.26
CA LEU A 179 -25.49 -1.36 -2.07
C LEU A 179 -26.72 -1.05 -1.20
N ALA A 180 -27.70 -1.95 -1.18
CA ALA A 180 -28.88 -1.87 -0.31
C ALA A 180 -28.67 -2.53 1.07
N SER A 181 -27.46 -3.05 1.35
CA SER A 181 -27.14 -3.71 2.62
C SER A 181 -26.93 -2.70 3.75
N ASN A 182 -27.25 -3.13 4.97
CA ASN A 182 -26.89 -2.40 6.20
C ASN A 182 -25.56 -2.90 6.81
N ASP A 183 -24.88 -3.85 6.15
CA ASP A 183 -23.57 -4.31 6.56
C ASP A 183 -22.46 -3.39 6.01
N PRO A 184 -21.55 -2.89 6.87
CA PRO A 184 -20.49 -1.97 6.43
C PRO A 184 -19.56 -2.60 5.40
N ILE A 185 -19.28 -3.91 5.50
CA ILE A 185 -18.37 -4.58 4.58
C ILE A 185 -19.01 -4.70 3.19
N ASP A 186 -20.30 -5.03 3.13
CA ASP A 186 -21.05 -5.09 1.87
C ASP A 186 -21.09 -3.71 1.20
N LEU A 187 -21.36 -2.63 1.95
CA LEU A 187 -21.34 -1.26 1.43
C LEU A 187 -19.94 -0.86 0.91
N ILE A 188 -18.86 -1.19 1.63
CA ILE A 188 -17.49 -0.91 1.16
C ILE A 188 -17.24 -1.58 -0.19
N ILE A 189 -17.65 -2.84 -0.35
CA ILE A 189 -17.49 -3.60 -1.59
C ILE A 189 -18.30 -2.95 -2.71
N ALA A 190 -19.58 -2.64 -2.45
CA ALA A 190 -20.48 -2.03 -3.42
C ALA A 190 -19.96 -0.67 -3.90
N ILE A 191 -19.59 0.22 -2.97
CA ILE A 191 -19.06 1.55 -3.29
C ILE A 191 -17.74 1.44 -4.08
N ALA A 192 -16.83 0.55 -3.69
CA ALA A 192 -15.59 0.34 -4.44
C ALA A 192 -15.85 -0.19 -5.86
N ALA A 193 -16.86 -1.05 -6.04
CA ALA A 193 -17.26 -1.59 -7.33
C ALA A 193 -17.88 -0.54 -8.26
N VAL A 194 -18.75 0.33 -7.76
CA VAL A 194 -19.45 1.32 -8.60
C VAL A 194 -18.63 2.58 -8.86
N THR A 195 -17.57 2.85 -8.09
CA THR A 195 -16.72 4.06 -8.23
C THR A 195 -15.30 3.76 -8.70
N GLY A 196 -14.89 2.48 -8.68
CA GLY A 196 -13.52 2.06 -8.91
C GLY A 196 -12.50 2.58 -7.89
N ARG A 197 -12.92 3.13 -6.76
CA ARG A 197 -12.03 3.67 -5.71
C ARG A 197 -11.36 2.57 -4.90
N ARG A 198 -10.21 2.87 -4.33
CA ARG A 198 -9.56 1.94 -3.39
C ARG A 198 -10.40 1.89 -2.11
N HIS A 199 -10.47 0.73 -1.48
CA HIS A 199 -11.27 0.57 -0.25
C HIS A 199 -10.86 1.54 0.87
N THR A 200 -9.57 1.87 0.99
CA THR A 200 -9.09 2.90 1.93
C THR A 200 -9.54 4.31 1.56
N GLU A 201 -9.69 4.61 0.26
CA GLU A 201 -10.29 5.87 -0.21
C GLU A 201 -11.80 5.90 0.07
N VAL A 202 -12.49 4.75 0.01
CA VAL A 202 -13.91 4.63 0.33
C VAL A 202 -14.17 4.85 1.82
N VAL A 203 -13.39 4.17 2.67
CA VAL A 203 -13.59 4.12 4.13
C VAL A 203 -13.06 5.36 4.84
N SER A 204 -11.91 5.89 4.40
CA SER A 204 -11.12 6.82 5.22
C SER A 204 -10.70 8.07 4.45
N LEU A 205 -9.93 7.90 3.36
CA LEU A 205 -9.14 9.01 2.83
C LEU A 205 -9.86 9.86 1.78
N GLY A 206 -10.82 9.26 1.08
CA GLY A 206 -11.47 9.89 -0.06
C GLY A 206 -12.70 10.68 0.36
N HIS A 207 -13.11 11.67 -0.43
CA HIS A 207 -14.44 12.28 -0.30
C HIS A 207 -15.11 12.34 -1.66
N LEU A 208 -16.41 12.02 -1.66
CA LEU A 208 -17.27 12.07 -2.82
C LEU A 208 -18.25 13.21 -2.62
N HIS A 209 -18.33 14.10 -3.61
CA HIS A 209 -19.21 15.26 -3.58
C HIS A 209 -20.12 15.25 -4.80
N PRO A 210 -21.33 15.83 -4.70
CA PRO A 210 -22.12 16.17 -5.85
C PRO A 210 -21.30 16.94 -6.88
N HIS A 211 -21.62 16.75 -8.15
CA HIS A 211 -20.92 17.42 -9.22
C HIS A 211 -21.14 18.94 -9.20
N GLY A 212 -20.05 19.71 -9.33
CA GLY A 212 -20.06 21.18 -9.38
C GLY A 212 -18.87 21.80 -10.11
N GLY A 213 -18.19 21.05 -10.99
CA GLY A 213 -16.93 21.43 -11.65
C GLY A 213 -17.03 21.76 -13.15
N GLU A 214 -15.89 21.96 -13.82
CA GLU A 214 -15.84 22.36 -15.24
C GLU A 214 -16.46 21.35 -16.21
N MET A 215 -16.47 20.06 -15.90
CA MET A 215 -17.21 19.06 -16.69
C MET A 215 -18.73 19.30 -16.67
N ALA A 216 -19.28 20.06 -15.71
CA ALA A 216 -20.70 20.42 -15.67
C ALA A 216 -21.09 21.31 -16.86
N LYS A 217 -20.10 22.04 -17.42
CA LYS A 217 -20.28 22.89 -18.60
C LYS A 217 -20.26 22.08 -19.90
N LEU A 218 -19.65 20.89 -19.89
CA LEU A 218 -19.48 20.03 -21.07
C LEU A 218 -20.52 18.92 -21.15
N ILE A 219 -21.26 18.66 -20.08
CA ILE A 219 -22.36 17.68 -20.08
C ILE A 219 -23.69 18.42 -19.85
N PRO A 220 -24.60 18.42 -20.84
CA PRO A 220 -25.89 19.11 -20.72
C PRO A 220 -26.71 18.50 -19.59
N GLN A 221 -26.94 19.27 -18.52
CA GLN A 221 -27.58 18.86 -17.26
C GLN A 221 -26.78 17.76 -16.51
N GLY A 222 -26.29 18.10 -15.32
CA GLY A 222 -25.45 17.26 -14.45
C GLY A 222 -25.66 15.76 -14.66
N HIS A 223 -24.70 15.11 -15.32
CA HIS A 223 -24.81 13.71 -15.70
C HIS A 223 -25.12 12.88 -14.45
N PRO A 224 -26.19 12.07 -14.42
CA PRO A 224 -26.69 11.44 -13.20
C PRO A 224 -25.72 10.41 -12.60
N TYR A 225 -24.61 10.13 -13.26
CA TYR A 225 -23.55 9.22 -12.84
C TYR A 225 -22.21 9.92 -12.55
N LEU A 226 -22.18 11.25 -12.41
CA LEU A 226 -20.93 12.00 -12.22
C LEU A 226 -20.79 12.48 -10.77
N LEU A 227 -19.62 12.25 -10.18
CA LEU A 227 -19.23 12.72 -8.84
C LEU A 227 -17.89 13.43 -8.90
N ARG A 228 -17.64 14.32 -7.95
CA ARG A 228 -16.31 14.91 -7.73
C ARG A 228 -15.60 14.21 -6.57
N PHE A 229 -14.34 13.83 -6.79
CA PHE A 229 -13.55 13.08 -5.82
C PHE A 229 -12.30 13.83 -5.38
N THR A 230 -12.02 13.75 -4.08
CA THR A 230 -10.78 14.20 -3.42
C THR A 230 -10.18 13.08 -2.59
N GLY A 231 -8.93 13.22 -2.14
CA GLY A 231 -8.32 12.23 -1.24
C GLY A 231 -7.70 11.02 -1.96
N GLN A 232 -7.13 11.25 -3.15
CA GLN A 232 -6.46 10.21 -3.92
C GLN A 232 -5.27 9.61 -3.16
N GLN A 233 -5.28 8.29 -2.94
CA GLN A 233 -4.15 7.59 -2.32
C GLN A 233 -2.98 7.45 -3.31
N LYS A 234 -1.74 7.39 -2.77
CA LYS A 234 -0.44 7.22 -3.44
C LYS A 234 0.09 8.43 -4.21
N ALA A 235 -0.73 9.45 -4.46
CA ALA A 235 -0.30 10.71 -5.05
C ALA A 235 -1.28 11.80 -4.65
N ALA A 236 -0.75 12.92 -4.13
CA ALA A 236 -1.54 14.12 -3.96
C ALA A 236 -2.04 14.56 -5.35
N LYS A 237 -3.36 14.55 -5.52
CA LYS A 237 -4.03 15.03 -6.72
C LYS A 237 -5.08 16.04 -6.33
N ALA A 238 -5.21 17.08 -7.14
CA ALA A 238 -6.34 17.98 -7.08
C ALA A 238 -7.65 17.20 -7.28
N ALA A 239 -8.74 17.78 -6.81
CA ALA A 239 -10.08 17.24 -7.00
C ALA A 239 -10.36 16.99 -8.49
N TYR A 240 -10.93 15.84 -8.82
CA TYR A 240 -11.26 15.47 -10.19
C TYR A 240 -12.61 14.76 -10.26
N ASP A 241 -13.22 14.79 -11.44
CA ASP A 241 -14.53 14.20 -11.65
C ASP A 241 -14.37 12.71 -12.02
N LEU A 242 -15.25 11.87 -11.49
CA LEU A 242 -15.31 10.44 -11.78
C LEU A 242 -16.74 9.99 -12.07
N LEU A 243 -16.85 8.95 -12.89
CA LEU A 243 -18.12 8.32 -13.23
C LEU A 243 -18.48 7.23 -12.21
N THR A 244 -19.77 6.94 -12.11
CA THR A 244 -20.31 5.87 -11.28
C THR A 244 -21.09 4.88 -12.13
N LEU A 245 -21.17 3.61 -11.73
CA LEU A 245 -21.93 2.59 -12.46
C LEU A 245 -23.41 2.53 -12.07
N VAL A 246 -23.80 3.30 -11.06
CA VAL A 246 -25.18 3.53 -10.60
C VAL A 246 -25.38 5.03 -10.43
N PRO A 247 -26.62 5.55 -10.36
CA PRO A 247 -26.85 6.96 -10.14
C PRO A 247 -26.03 7.51 -8.97
N ALA A 248 -25.37 8.64 -9.18
CA ALA A 248 -24.48 9.31 -8.24
C ALA A 248 -25.14 9.53 -6.87
N GLN A 249 -26.43 9.86 -6.85
CA GLN A 249 -27.22 10.00 -5.64
C GLN A 249 -27.20 8.72 -4.79
N ASN A 250 -27.36 7.54 -5.41
CA ASN A 250 -27.35 6.26 -4.70
C ASN A 250 -25.98 5.99 -4.06
N VAL A 251 -24.90 6.39 -4.74
CA VAL A 251 -23.54 6.27 -4.19
C VAL A 251 -23.35 7.21 -3.00
N LEU A 252 -23.82 8.45 -3.11
CA LEU A 252 -23.74 9.44 -2.02
C LEU A 252 -24.49 8.95 -0.78
N LEU A 253 -25.73 8.47 -0.92
CA LEU A 253 -26.49 7.89 0.20
C LEU A 253 -25.76 6.70 0.83
N ALA A 254 -25.19 5.80 0.02
CA ALA A 254 -24.46 4.65 0.52
C ALA A 254 -23.20 5.06 1.30
N VAL A 255 -22.49 6.10 0.84
CA VAL A 255 -21.29 6.63 1.52
C VAL A 255 -21.66 7.33 2.82
N GLU A 256 -22.71 8.13 2.84
CA GLU A 256 -23.23 8.75 4.06
C GLU A 256 -23.64 7.69 5.08
N THR A 257 -24.39 6.68 4.64
CA THR A 257 -24.81 5.54 5.47
C THR A 257 -23.61 4.78 6.03
N LEU A 258 -22.59 4.51 5.21
CA LEU A 258 -21.37 3.82 5.64
C LEU A 258 -20.61 4.63 6.70
N ARG A 259 -20.46 5.94 6.52
CA ARG A 259 -19.62 6.80 7.37
C ARG A 259 -20.18 7.07 8.75
N VAL A 260 -21.50 6.93 8.93
CA VAL A 260 -22.13 7.05 10.26
C VAL A 260 -22.05 5.75 11.07
N MET A 261 -21.62 4.64 10.48
CA MET A 261 -21.43 3.38 11.21
C MET A 261 -20.18 3.48 12.09
N ALA A 262 -20.32 3.18 13.39
CA ALA A 262 -19.26 3.38 14.41
C ALA A 262 -17.89 2.80 14.00
N ASP A 263 -17.86 1.55 13.53
CA ASP A 263 -16.63 0.85 13.11
C ASP A 263 -15.90 1.51 11.92
N ILE A 264 -16.60 2.35 11.15
CA ILE A 264 -16.07 3.04 9.97
C ILE A 264 -15.73 4.48 10.33
N HIS A 265 -16.59 5.14 11.10
CA HIS A 265 -16.37 6.50 11.59
C HIS A 265 -15.00 6.63 12.29
N ASP A 266 -14.64 5.66 13.13
CA ASP A 266 -13.36 5.65 13.87
C ASP A 266 -12.12 5.43 12.98
N LEU A 267 -12.33 5.17 11.68
CA LEU A 267 -11.29 5.00 10.68
C LEU A 267 -11.09 6.24 9.79
N ASP A 268 -11.81 7.34 10.03
CA ASP A 268 -11.63 8.57 9.27
C ASP A 268 -10.17 9.09 9.38
N GLY A 269 -9.59 9.46 8.24
CA GLY A 269 -8.19 9.88 8.14
C GLY A 269 -7.13 8.79 8.42
N VAL A 270 -7.53 7.55 8.74
CA VAL A 270 -6.60 6.45 9.05
C VAL A 270 -5.91 5.95 7.78
N ALA A 271 -4.57 5.88 7.83
CA ALA A 271 -3.73 5.44 6.72
C ALA A 271 -3.86 3.93 6.44
N SER A 272 -3.47 3.51 5.24
CA SER A 272 -3.60 2.11 4.79
C SER A 272 -2.70 1.11 5.53
N ASP A 273 -1.63 1.58 6.18
CA ASP A 273 -0.69 0.76 6.95
C ASP A 273 -1.05 0.69 8.45
N ASP A 274 -2.13 1.33 8.88
CA ASP A 274 -2.66 1.19 10.25
C ASP A 274 -3.20 -0.25 10.46
N PRO A 275 -2.86 -0.91 11.59
CA PRO A 275 -3.34 -2.26 11.90
C PRO A 275 -4.86 -2.43 11.84
N ARG A 276 -5.63 -1.40 12.19
CA ARG A 276 -7.10 -1.41 12.12
C ARG A 276 -7.58 -1.49 10.67
N MET A 277 -6.91 -0.75 9.77
CA MET A 277 -7.19 -0.78 8.33
C MET A 277 -6.75 -2.12 7.71
N GLU A 278 -5.61 -2.68 8.12
CA GLU A 278 -5.17 -4.01 7.70
C GLU A 278 -6.21 -5.09 8.08
N ALA A 279 -6.70 -5.05 9.32
CA ALA A 279 -7.72 -5.98 9.80
C ALA A 279 -9.04 -5.85 9.03
N LEU A 280 -9.51 -4.61 8.79
CA LEU A 280 -10.69 -4.36 7.97
C LEU A 280 -10.51 -4.90 6.54
N ASN A 281 -9.38 -4.61 5.88
CA ASN A 281 -9.09 -5.09 4.54
C ASN A 281 -9.10 -6.63 4.46
N ALA A 282 -8.60 -7.32 5.49
CA ALA A 282 -8.68 -8.78 5.56
C ALA A 282 -10.13 -9.28 5.62
N ARG A 283 -11.00 -8.64 6.43
CA ARG A 283 -12.44 -8.96 6.50
C ARG A 283 -13.14 -8.70 5.17
N VAL A 284 -12.87 -7.55 4.56
CA VAL A 284 -13.40 -7.15 3.25
C VAL A 284 -13.05 -8.16 2.18
N ASN A 285 -11.78 -8.57 2.07
CA ASN A 285 -11.39 -9.56 1.04
C ASN A 285 -12.02 -10.94 1.26
N ARG A 286 -12.17 -11.40 2.52
CA ARG A 286 -12.92 -12.64 2.79
C ARG A 286 -14.37 -12.52 2.34
N ARG A 287 -15.00 -11.37 2.59
CA ARG A 287 -16.38 -11.12 2.16
C ARG A 287 -16.50 -11.03 0.63
N VAL A 288 -15.55 -10.39 -0.06
CA VAL A 288 -15.48 -10.34 -1.53
C VAL A 288 -15.49 -11.74 -2.14
N VAL A 289 -14.67 -12.66 -1.63
CA VAL A 289 -14.67 -14.06 -2.10
C VAL A 289 -16.06 -14.69 -1.94
N LYS A 290 -16.69 -14.52 -0.77
CA LYS A 290 -18.00 -15.08 -0.47
C LYS A 290 -19.11 -14.52 -1.35
N VAL A 291 -19.14 -13.20 -1.58
CA VAL A 291 -20.26 -12.54 -2.26
C VAL A 291 -20.07 -12.45 -3.77
N LEU A 292 -18.83 -12.32 -4.26
CA LEU A 292 -18.54 -12.13 -5.68
C LEU A 292 -17.84 -13.30 -6.36
N GLY A 293 -17.45 -14.35 -5.64
CA GLY A 293 -16.69 -15.48 -6.20
C GLY A 293 -17.37 -16.22 -7.35
N GLU A 294 -18.70 -16.23 -7.39
CA GLU A 294 -19.49 -16.85 -8.46
C GLU A 294 -19.60 -15.99 -9.72
N VAL A 295 -19.42 -14.67 -9.60
CA VAL A 295 -19.62 -13.71 -10.71
C VAL A 295 -18.31 -13.07 -11.18
N LEU A 296 -17.23 -13.23 -10.41
CA LEU A 296 -15.91 -12.73 -10.76
C LEU A 296 -14.89 -13.86 -10.80
N PRO A 297 -14.22 -14.08 -11.95
CA PRO A 297 -13.16 -15.07 -12.04
C PRO A 297 -11.92 -14.61 -11.27
N THR A 298 -11.22 -15.58 -10.67
CA THR A 298 -9.92 -15.37 -10.03
C THR A 298 -8.86 -15.03 -11.10
N PRO A 299 -8.16 -13.89 -10.99
CA PRO A 299 -7.13 -13.53 -11.96
C PRO A 299 -5.96 -14.50 -11.96
N LYS A 300 -5.34 -14.72 -13.13
CA LYS A 300 -4.14 -15.56 -13.26
C LYS A 300 -3.04 -15.15 -12.27
N GLY A 301 -2.49 -16.15 -11.58
CA GLY A 301 -1.45 -15.97 -10.56
C GLY A 301 -1.97 -15.59 -9.17
N PHE A 302 -3.28 -15.56 -8.95
CA PHE A 302 -3.90 -15.39 -7.64
C PHE A 302 -4.65 -16.65 -7.23
N THR A 303 -4.73 -16.89 -5.92
CA THR A 303 -5.53 -17.98 -5.35
C THR A 303 -6.99 -17.58 -5.14
N ASN A 304 -7.26 -16.29 -4.96
CA ASN A 304 -8.57 -15.75 -4.67
C ASN A 304 -8.76 -14.36 -5.31
N ILE A 305 -10.01 -13.97 -5.53
CA ILE A 305 -10.38 -12.58 -5.82
C ILE A 305 -10.17 -11.70 -4.58
N SER A 306 -9.94 -10.41 -4.82
CA SER A 306 -9.80 -9.37 -3.80
C SER A 306 -10.62 -8.14 -4.20
N ILE A 307 -10.81 -7.20 -3.28
CA ILE A 307 -11.54 -5.95 -3.57
C ILE A 307 -10.92 -5.16 -4.74
N HIS A 308 -9.62 -5.31 -4.98
CA HIS A 308 -8.97 -4.69 -6.14
C HIS A 308 -9.52 -5.18 -7.49
N ARG A 309 -10.12 -6.37 -7.52
CA ARG A 309 -10.79 -6.89 -8.72
C ARG A 309 -11.99 -6.04 -9.11
N CYS A 310 -12.73 -5.50 -8.13
CA CYS A 310 -13.86 -4.60 -8.37
C CYS A 310 -13.41 -3.37 -9.18
N ARG A 311 -12.26 -2.77 -8.83
CA ARG A 311 -11.66 -1.68 -9.60
C ARG A 311 -11.23 -2.11 -11.01
N ALA A 312 -10.68 -3.31 -11.17
CA ALA A 312 -10.26 -3.81 -12.47
C ALA A 312 -11.44 -4.07 -13.42
N VAL A 313 -12.62 -4.38 -12.88
CA VAL A 313 -13.88 -4.57 -13.61
C VAL A 313 -14.61 -3.24 -13.86
N TYR A 314 -14.55 -2.30 -12.90
CA TYR A 314 -15.12 -0.97 -13.04
C TYR A 314 -14.61 -0.23 -14.30
N VAL A 315 -13.29 -0.23 -14.53
CA VAL A 315 -12.68 0.54 -15.63
C VAL A 315 -13.24 0.14 -17.01
N PRO A 316 -13.24 -1.14 -17.42
CA PRO A 316 -13.78 -1.52 -18.74
C PRO A 316 -15.29 -1.25 -18.85
N ILE A 317 -16.07 -1.41 -17.77
CA ILE A 317 -17.50 -1.06 -17.78
C ILE A 317 -17.68 0.44 -18.02
N ALA A 318 -16.95 1.28 -17.27
CA ALA A 318 -17.05 2.72 -17.41
C ALA A 318 -16.61 3.18 -18.82
N LEU A 319 -15.55 2.57 -19.37
CA LEU A 319 -15.14 2.86 -20.75
C LEU A 319 -16.20 2.43 -21.76
N HIS A 320 -16.81 1.26 -21.60
CA HIS A 320 -17.84 0.76 -22.52
C HIS A 320 -19.07 1.67 -22.59
N PHE A 321 -19.54 2.18 -21.44
CA PHE A 321 -20.77 2.99 -21.39
C PHE A 321 -20.56 4.49 -21.56
N PHE A 322 -19.38 5.01 -21.18
CA PHE A 322 -19.18 6.47 -21.08
C PHE A 322 -18.02 7.01 -21.90
N CYS A 323 -17.17 6.17 -22.51
CA CYS A 323 -16.10 6.66 -23.37
C CYS A 323 -16.69 7.19 -24.69
N PRO A 324 -16.46 8.47 -25.05
CA PRO A 324 -16.89 8.99 -26.33
C PRO A 324 -16.29 8.19 -27.50
N PRO A 325 -17.04 7.97 -28.61
CA PRO A 325 -16.56 7.19 -29.76
C PRO A 325 -15.29 7.73 -30.42
N ASN A 326 -14.94 9.00 -30.19
CA ASN A 326 -13.77 9.68 -30.75
C ASN A 326 -12.53 9.62 -29.84
N ILE A 327 -12.60 8.94 -28.70
CA ILE A 327 -11.48 8.77 -27.75
C ILE A 327 -11.05 7.28 -27.64
N ALA A 328 -11.94 6.35 -27.98
CA ALA A 328 -11.76 4.90 -27.82
C ALA A 328 -10.80 4.27 -28.84
#